data_AF-A0A554NG37-F1
#
_entry.id   AF-A0A554NG37-F1
#
_cell.length_a   1.000
_cell.length_b   1.000
_cell.length_c   1.000
_cell.angle_alpha   90.00
_cell.angle_beta   90.00
_cell.angle_gamma   90.00
#
_symmetry.space_group_name_H-M   'P 1'
#
loop_
_entity.id
_entity.type
_entity.pdbx_description
1 polymer ?
#
loop_
_entity_poly.entity_id
_entity_poly.type
_entity_poly.pdbx_seq_one_letter_code
_entity_poly.pdbx_strand_id
1 'polypeptide(L)'
;MVVPLALYKRITVFSTLFAVVAVLAGFLMLDAATGRASRQLSEVNAGLAVAGLLSIGAGAAVYAFSTRFRTPGMGNPKDGES
;
A
#
# COMPACT_ATOMS: atom_id res chain seq x y z
N MET A 1 -9.94 -19.32 -12.21
CA MET A 1 -9.63 -19.89 -10.88
C MET A 1 -10.63 -19.31 -9.88
N VAL A 2 -11.55 -20.12 -9.36
CA VAL A 2 -12.52 -19.69 -8.34
C VAL A 2 -11.82 -19.70 -6.98
N VAL A 3 -11.71 -18.53 -6.35
CA VAL A 3 -11.04 -18.35 -5.05
C VAL A 3 -12.12 -18.42 -3.95
N PRO A 4 -11.96 -19.24 -2.90
CA PRO A 4 -12.90 -19.30 -1.78
C PRO A 4 -13.10 -17.92 -1.12
N LEU A 5 -14.33 -17.55 -0.79
CA LEU A 5 -14.67 -16.21 -0.29
C LEU A 5 -13.90 -15.82 1.00
N ALA A 6 -13.67 -16.79 1.89
CA ALA A 6 -12.89 -16.58 3.11
C ALA A 6 -11.40 -16.32 2.83
N LEU A 7 -10.87 -16.79 1.70
CA LEU A 7 -9.50 -16.52 1.26
C LEU A 7 -9.39 -15.12 0.64
N TYR A 8 -10.35 -14.74 -0.21
CA TYR A 8 -10.45 -13.37 -0.74
C TYR A 8 -10.46 -12.32 0.39
N LYS A 9 -11.36 -12.50 1.37
CA LYS A 9 -11.51 -11.56 2.49
C LYS A 9 -10.21 -11.42 3.31
N ARG A 10 -9.53 -12.53 3.58
CA ARG A 10 -8.25 -12.52 4.30
C ARG A 10 -7.18 -11.81 3.50
N ILE A 11 -7.02 -12.14 2.21
CA ILE A 11 -6.03 -11.50 1.35
C ILE A 11 -6.24 -9.99 1.33
N THR A 12 -7.47 -9.53 1.04
CA THR A 12 -7.75 -8.09 0.98
C THR A 12 -7.47 -7.38 2.30
N VAL A 13 -7.91 -7.94 3.44
CA VAL A 13 -7.70 -7.31 4.77
C VAL A 13 -6.22 -7.29 5.15
N PHE A 14 -5.50 -8.39 4.97
CA PHE A 14 -4.06 -8.42 5.26
C PHE A 14 -3.27 -7.53 4.31
N SER A 15 -3.68 -7.43 3.04
CA SER A 15 -3.06 -6.53 2.07
C SER A 15 -3.28 -5.06 2.41
N THR A 16 -4.51 -4.65 2.79
CA THR A 16 -4.75 -3.25 3.18
C THR A 16 -4.06 -2.91 4.50
N LEU A 17 -4.05 -3.84 5.47
CA LEU A 17 -3.32 -3.65 6.73
C LEU A 17 -1.81 -3.48 6.49
N PHE A 18 -1.20 -4.39 5.72
CA PHE A 18 0.23 -4.32 5.41
C PHE A 18 0.57 -3.08 4.59
N ALA A 19 -0.28 -2.69 3.63
CA ALA A 19 -0.10 -1.48 2.85
C ALA A 19 -0.07 -0.22 3.74
N VAL A 20 -1.03 -0.08 4.66
CA VAL A 20 -1.07 1.06 5.59
C VAL A 20 0.16 1.07 6.49
N VAL A 21 0.55 -0.08 7.06
CA VAL A 21 1.73 -0.17 7.92
C VAL A 21 3.01 0.22 7.16
N ALA A 22 3.20 -0.27 5.94
CA ALA A 22 4.37 0.04 5.12
C ALA A 22 4.46 1.53 4.74
N VAL A 23 3.31 2.15 4.42
CA VAL A 23 3.22 3.59 4.13
C VAL A 23 3.56 4.42 5.37
N LEU A 24 2.99 4.10 6.52
CA LEU A 24 3.27 4.81 7.77
C LEU A 24 4.73 4.66 8.20
N ALA A 25 5.29 3.46 8.09
CA ALA A 25 6.69 3.21 8.40
C ALA A 25 7.63 4.01 7.47
N GLY A 26 7.30 4.10 6.18
CA GLY A 26 8.08 4.89 5.22
C GLY A 26 8.04 6.38 5.50
N PHE A 27 6.87 6.89 5.85
CA PHE A 27 6.72 8.29 6.24
C PHE A 27 7.50 8.60 7.53
N LEU A 28 7.46 7.69 8.51
CA LEU A 28 8.20 7.85 9.76
C LEU A 28 9.73 7.82 9.53
N MET A 29 10.22 6.93 8.66
CA MET A 29 11.63 6.91 8.25
C MET A 29 12.01 8.22 7.54
N LEU A 30 11.20 8.70 6.60
CA LEU A 30 11.45 9.97 5.92
C LEU A 30 11.49 11.15 6.91
N ASP A 31 10.56 11.18 7.87
CA ASP A 31 10.53 12.21 8.92
C ASP A 31 11.77 12.15 9.82
N ALA A 32 12.20 10.95 10.22
CA ALA A 32 13.42 10.75 11.01
C ALA A 32 14.70 11.13 10.23
N ALA A 33 14.75 10.83 8.93
CA ALA A 33 15.88 11.16 8.06
C ALA A 33 16.05 12.68 7.88
N THR A 34 14.92 13.39 7.80
CA THR A 34 14.88 14.82 7.46
C THR A 34 14.72 15.71 8.70
N GLY A 35 14.40 15.12 9.86
CA GLY A 35 14.09 15.84 11.09
C GLY A 35 12.99 16.88 10.89
N ARG A 36 11.82 16.50 10.33
CA ARG A 36 10.75 17.45 9.93
C ARG A 36 11.20 18.57 8.97
N ALA A 37 12.07 18.25 8.01
CA ALA A 37 12.59 19.23 7.05
C ALA A 37 13.43 20.37 7.66
N SER A 38 13.89 20.23 8.92
CA SER A 38 14.74 21.24 9.56
C SER A 38 16.24 20.94 9.46
N ARG A 39 16.65 19.78 8.93
CA ARG A 39 18.07 19.48 8.67
C ARG A 39 18.56 20.10 7.37
N GLN A 40 19.80 20.58 7.39
CA GLN A 40 20.52 21.00 6.19
C GLN A 40 20.71 19.78 5.26
N LEU A 41 20.65 19.96 3.93
CA LEU A 41 20.73 18.83 2.97
C LEU A 41 21.97 17.95 3.16
N SER A 42 23.06 18.48 3.70
CA SER A 42 24.29 17.75 4.03
C SER A 42 24.16 16.76 5.19
N GLU A 43 23.15 16.92 6.05
CA GLU A 43 22.90 16.05 7.21
C GLU A 43 21.76 15.04 6.95
N VAL A 44 21.10 15.13 5.80
CA VAL A 44 20.02 14.20 5.44
C VAL A 44 20.62 12.82 5.21
N ASN A 45 20.10 11.82 5.91
CA ASN A 45 20.52 10.45 5.69
C ASN A 45 19.88 9.89 4.41
N ALA A 46 20.61 9.97 3.30
CA ALA A 46 20.16 9.52 1.99
C ALA A 46 19.73 8.03 1.98
N GLY A 47 20.42 7.17 2.75
CA GLY A 47 20.06 5.76 2.85
C GLY A 47 18.68 5.55 3.49
N LEU A 48 18.40 6.30 4.55
CA LEU A 48 17.12 6.23 5.26
C LEU A 48 15.97 6.85 4.44
N ALA A 49 16.26 7.89 3.67
CA ALA A 49 15.31 8.49 2.74
C ALA A 49 14.92 7.53 1.59
N VAL A 50 15.90 6.85 0.99
CA VAL A 50 15.65 5.83 -0.04
C VAL A 50 14.86 4.65 0.54
N ALA A 51 15.19 4.20 1.74
CA ALA A 51 14.45 3.13 2.41
C ALA A 51 12.98 3.49 2.65
N GLY A 52 12.71 4.73 3.10
CA GLY A 52 11.34 5.22 3.28
C GLY A 52 10.56 5.35 1.97
N LEU A 53 11.21 5.77 0.89
CA LEU A 53 10.57 5.82 -0.43
C LEU A 53 10.25 4.42 -0.97
N LEU A 54 11.17 3.46 -0.79
CA LEU A 54 10.95 2.07 -1.19
C LEU A 54 9.82 1.41 -0.40
N SER A 55 9.69 1.70 0.90
CA SER A 55 8.60 1.14 1.70
C SER A 55 7.24 1.72 1.32
N ILE A 56 7.17 3.02 0.96
CA ILE A 56 5.96 3.62 0.38
C ILE A 56 5.59 2.93 -0.94
N GLY A 57 6.58 2.74 -1.83
CA GLY A 57 6.38 2.04 -3.10
C GLY A 57 5.91 0.59 -2.89
N ALA A 58 6.48 -0.11 -1.91
CA ALA A 58 6.08 -1.47 -1.55
C ALA A 58 4.63 -1.51 -1.02
N GLY A 59 4.23 -0.57 -0.15
CA GLY A 59 2.85 -0.46 0.33
C GLY A 59 1.86 -0.21 -0.81
N ALA A 60 2.20 0.68 -1.75
CA ALA A 60 1.40 0.93 -2.95
C ALA A 60 1.28 -0.31 -3.85
N ALA A 61 2.38 -1.05 -4.03
CA ALA A 61 2.39 -2.29 -4.80
C ALA A 61 1.50 -3.36 -4.16
N VAL A 62 1.53 -3.50 -2.84
CA VAL A 62 0.66 -4.44 -2.09
C VAL A 62 -0.82 -4.08 -2.25
N TYR A 63 -1.16 -2.80 -2.16
CA TYR A 63 -2.52 -2.33 -2.40
C TYR A 63 -2.99 -2.60 -3.84
N ALA A 64 -2.17 -2.26 -4.83
CA ALA A 64 -2.48 -2.52 -6.24
C ALA A 64 -2.61 -4.02 -6.55
N PHE A 65 -1.84 -4.87 -5.89
CA PHE A 65 -1.99 -6.32 -6.01
C PHE A 65 -3.33 -6.80 -5.43
N SER A 66 -3.80 -6.18 -4.35
CA SER A 66 -5.13 -6.47 -3.78
C SER A 66 -6.28 -6.09 -4.69
N THR A 67 -6.18 -5.04 -5.51
CA THR A 67 -7.25 -4.61 -6.43
C THR A 67 -7.34 -5.48 -7.68
N ARG A 68 -6.28 -6.23 -8.01
CA ARG A 68 -6.25 -7.20 -9.12
C ARG A 68 -7.16 -8.41 -8.86
N PHE A 69 -7.40 -8.75 -7.60
CA PHE A 69 -8.35 -9.81 -7.25
C PHE A 69 -9.78 -9.27 -7.29
N ARG A 70 -10.50 -9.56 -8.37
CA ARG A 70 -11.93 -9.26 -8.52
C ARG A 70 -12.71 -10.58 -8.45
N THR A 71 -13.68 -10.68 -7.54
CA THR A 71 -14.55 -11.85 -7.42
C THR A 71 -15.54 -11.94 -8.61
N PRO A 72 -15.90 -13.15 -9.11
CA PRO A 72 -16.97 -13.31 -10.08
C PRO A 72 -18.28 -12.78 -9.47
N GLY A 73 -18.86 -11.72 -10.05
CA GLY A 73 -20.07 -11.06 -9.52
C GLY A 73 -19.93 -9.55 -9.24
N MET A 74 -18.73 -8.98 -9.33
CA MET A 74 -18.51 -7.51 -9.30
C MET A 74 -18.62 -6.87 -10.71
N GLY A 75 -19.63 -7.31 -11.49
CA GLY A 75 -20.08 -6.66 -12.72
C GLY A 75 -21.20 -5.68 -12.40
N ASN A 76 -21.21 -4.54 -13.09
CA ASN A 76 -22.09 -3.39 -12.87
C ASN A 76 -23.58 -3.82 -12.77
N PRO A 77 -24.36 -3.42 -11.74
CA PRO A 77 -25.78 -3.76 -11.64
C PRO A 77 -26.69 -2.97 -12.62
N LYS A 78 -26.22 -2.66 -13.84
CA LYS A 78 -26.95 -1.82 -14.82
C LYS A 78 -27.47 -2.59 -16.03
N ASP A 79 -27.47 -3.90 -15.99
CA ASP A 79 -27.84 -4.74 -17.15
C ASP A 79 -29.27 -5.29 -17.03
N GLY A 80 -30.07 -4.76 -16.10
CA GLY A 80 -31.37 -5.31 -15.69
C GLY A 80 -32.60 -4.44 -15.97
N GLU A 81 -32.48 -3.36 -16.74
CA GLU A 81 -33.64 -2.58 -17.20
C GLU A 81 -33.51 -2.33 -18.71
N SER A 82 -34.17 -3.17 -19.50
CA SER A 82 -34.48 -2.97 -20.92
C SER A 82 -35.90 -3.48 -21.17
#